data_AF-A0A150U148-F1
#
_entry.id   AF-A0A150U148-F1
#
_cell.length_a   1.000
_cell.length_b   1.000
_cell.length_c   1.000
_cell.angle_alpha   90.00
_cell.angle_beta   90.00
_cell.angle_gamma   90.00
#
_symmetry.space_group_name_H-M   'P 1'
#
loop_
_entity.id
_entity.type
_entity.pdbx_description
1 polymer ?
#
loop_
_entity_poly.entity_id
_entity_poly.type
_entity_poly.pdbx_seq_one_letter_code
_entity_poly.pdbx_strand_id
1 'polypeptide(L)'
;MRPADRAAARSAAQLRGGAPCRIARTARLLALAALLWVLAPGAAWAQLPDLADLSAQYMPGAALEDPRPTRAQVTSYEASVNVPLPVGEKTFLIPGAMYHVEAVSYADALPGFDQLRAFHSVDVSVLFVQLLPRDWSLSLRVAPGLAGDFEGFDGGLARISALGLVTHTLSEQLVLGGGALASFSFGTFLPLPAAYVDWTPTPYLRLEAFLPGFATAKLLFSDRVELGLRADLAGNAYAVRDARVAGAWPCAAQPADDPATEPDERVARPERCVDHIAYSVATAGVTLGVRAFGTVWLTAQAGHTLFRRFEPMNADDDGIPGEGQSIPDVLFFRAGATWRIPKS
;
A
#
# COMPACT_ATOMS: atom_id res chain seq x y z
N MET A 1 -75.07 32.16 -5.26
CA MET A 1 -74.76 31.92 -3.83
C MET A 1 -75.04 30.44 -3.56
N ARG A 2 -74.14 29.56 -3.14
CA ARG A 2 -72.86 29.68 -2.45
C ARG A 2 -71.84 28.61 -2.94
N PRO A 3 -70.54 28.84 -2.68
CA PRO A 3 -69.43 28.01 -3.11
C PRO A 3 -69.02 27.00 -2.02
N ALA A 4 -68.86 25.72 -2.37
CA ALA A 4 -68.19 24.74 -1.50
C ALA A 4 -67.81 23.47 -2.27
N ASP A 5 -67.07 23.58 -3.38
CA ASP A 5 -66.52 22.40 -4.09
C ASP A 5 -65.19 22.71 -4.79
N ARG A 6 -64.24 23.31 -4.06
CA ARG A 6 -62.85 23.48 -4.53
C ARG A 6 -61.85 23.51 -3.39
N ALA A 7 -61.71 22.39 -2.67
CA ALA A 7 -60.62 22.21 -1.70
C ALA A 7 -60.30 20.74 -1.43
N ALA A 8 -60.12 19.90 -2.45
CA ALA A 8 -59.62 18.53 -2.25
C ALA A 8 -58.86 17.92 -3.44
N ALA A 9 -58.32 18.73 -4.36
CA ALA A 9 -57.62 18.21 -5.54
C ALA A 9 -56.36 19.01 -5.93
N ARG A 10 -55.63 19.56 -4.96
CA ARG A 10 -54.35 20.27 -5.21
C ARG A 10 -53.23 19.94 -4.20
N SER A 11 -53.21 18.72 -3.66
CA SER A 11 -52.08 18.26 -2.82
C SER A 11 -51.63 16.83 -3.07
N ALA A 12 -51.76 16.33 -4.32
CA ALA A 12 -51.28 15.00 -4.70
C ALA A 12 -50.47 14.95 -6.01
N ALA A 13 -50.23 16.11 -6.66
CA ALA A 13 -49.56 16.18 -7.97
C ALA A 13 -48.17 16.83 -7.93
N GLN A 14 -47.56 17.00 -6.74
CA GLN A 14 -46.33 17.77 -6.61
C GLN A 14 -45.25 17.10 -5.73
N LEU A 15 -45.16 15.77 -5.76
CA LEU A 15 -44.07 15.00 -5.12
C LEU A 15 -43.58 13.79 -5.95
N ARG A 16 -43.83 13.76 -7.27
CA ARG A 16 -43.22 12.77 -8.18
C ARG A 16 -42.34 13.47 -9.20
N GLY A 17 -41.18 13.92 -8.75
CA GLY A 17 -40.21 14.63 -9.59
C GLY A 17 -38.84 14.68 -8.92
N GLY A 18 -38.27 13.51 -8.61
CA GLY A 18 -36.98 13.40 -7.94
C GLY A 18 -36.19 12.19 -8.45
N ALA A 19 -35.48 12.39 -9.56
CA ALA A 19 -34.30 11.67 -10.03
C ALA A 19 -34.18 10.13 -9.85
N PRO A 20 -34.41 9.34 -10.91
CA PRO A 20 -33.75 8.04 -11.09
C PRO A 20 -32.63 8.09 -12.15
N CYS A 21 -32.36 9.24 -12.78
CA CYS A 21 -31.59 9.29 -14.03
C CYS A 21 -30.05 9.33 -13.86
N ARG A 22 -29.53 9.51 -12.63
CA ARG A 22 -28.06 9.53 -12.40
C ARG A 22 -27.47 8.13 -12.17
N ILE A 23 -28.17 7.24 -11.47
CA ILE A 23 -27.72 5.87 -11.18
C ILE A 23 -27.68 5.02 -12.46
N ALA A 24 -28.63 5.23 -13.37
CA ALA A 24 -28.67 4.53 -14.65
C ALA A 24 -27.51 4.94 -15.59
N ARG A 25 -26.99 6.17 -15.48
CA ARG A 25 -25.85 6.63 -16.28
C ARG A 25 -24.53 6.09 -15.76
N THR A 26 -24.32 6.05 -14.45
CA THR A 26 -23.12 5.45 -13.85
C THR A 26 -23.09 3.94 -14.07
N ALA A 27 -24.22 3.25 -13.92
CA ALA A 27 -24.32 1.82 -14.22
C ALA A 27 -24.07 1.51 -15.70
N ARG A 28 -24.54 2.36 -16.62
CA ARG A 28 -24.25 2.21 -18.06
C ARG A 28 -22.80 2.48 -18.43
N LEU A 29 -22.14 3.46 -17.79
CA LEU A 29 -20.70 3.71 -18.01
C LEU A 29 -19.84 2.56 -17.47
N LEU A 30 -20.18 2.01 -16.30
CA LEU A 30 -19.51 0.82 -15.75
C LEU A 30 -19.74 -0.41 -16.63
N ALA A 31 -20.95 -0.60 -17.17
CA ALA A 31 -21.25 -1.70 -18.09
C ALA A 31 -20.56 -1.53 -19.46
N LEU A 32 -20.46 -0.30 -19.97
CA LEU A 32 -19.77 -0.01 -21.23
C LEU A 32 -18.25 -0.16 -21.10
N ALA A 33 -17.70 0.27 -19.96
CA ALA A 33 -16.31 -0.02 -19.60
C ALA A 33 -16.11 -1.54 -19.53
N ALA A 34 -16.91 -2.28 -18.76
CA ALA A 34 -16.83 -3.73 -18.67
C ALA A 34 -17.00 -4.46 -20.02
N LEU A 35 -17.72 -3.89 -21.00
CA LEU A 35 -17.87 -4.48 -22.33
C LEU A 35 -16.67 -4.20 -23.24
N LEU A 36 -16.12 -2.98 -23.21
CA LEU A 36 -14.88 -2.64 -23.91
C LEU A 36 -13.66 -3.39 -23.36
N TRP A 37 -13.78 -3.89 -22.12
CA TRP A 37 -12.81 -4.74 -21.46
C TRP A 37 -12.77 -6.17 -21.99
N VAL A 38 -13.73 -6.67 -22.77
CA VAL A 38 -13.65 -8.08 -23.26
C VAL A 38 -12.77 -8.21 -24.51
N LEU A 39 -12.33 -7.10 -25.12
CA LEU A 39 -11.70 -7.09 -26.44
C LEU A 39 -10.20 -6.74 -26.44
N ALA A 40 -9.58 -6.49 -25.28
CA ALA A 40 -8.14 -6.22 -25.24
C ALA A 40 -7.34 -7.53 -25.26
N PRO A 41 -6.25 -7.64 -26.05
CA PRO A 41 -5.45 -8.87 -26.15
C PRO A 41 -4.90 -9.30 -24.79
N GLY A 42 -4.93 -10.61 -24.51
CA GLY A 42 -4.59 -11.25 -23.23
C GLY A 42 -3.28 -10.80 -22.57
N ALA A 43 -2.28 -10.42 -23.37
CA ALA A 43 -0.98 -9.94 -22.89
C ALA A 43 -1.03 -8.58 -22.16
N ALA A 44 -2.02 -7.73 -22.44
CA ALA A 44 -2.18 -6.43 -21.78
C ALA A 44 -2.68 -6.54 -20.32
N TRP A 45 -3.27 -7.68 -19.95
CA TRP A 45 -3.95 -7.89 -18.67
C TRP A 45 -3.01 -8.25 -17.52
N ALA A 46 -1.77 -8.65 -17.81
CA ALA A 46 -0.78 -8.98 -16.78
C ALA A 46 -0.32 -7.76 -15.97
N GLN A 47 -0.49 -6.55 -16.52
CA GLN A 47 0.09 -5.31 -15.99
C GLN A 47 -0.91 -4.43 -15.24
N LEU A 48 -2.19 -4.80 -15.27
CA LEU A 48 -3.24 -4.04 -14.61
C LEU A 48 -3.28 -4.42 -13.12
N PRO A 49 -3.29 -3.44 -12.20
CA PRO A 49 -3.46 -3.72 -10.79
C PRO A 49 -4.85 -4.32 -10.52
N ASP A 50 -5.01 -4.96 -9.37
CA ASP A 50 -6.31 -5.42 -8.90
C ASP A 50 -7.30 -4.24 -8.75
N LEU A 51 -8.58 -4.49 -8.99
CA LEU A 51 -9.63 -3.45 -8.93
C LEU A 51 -9.86 -2.96 -7.52
N ALA A 52 -9.79 -3.87 -6.56
CA ALA A 52 -9.83 -3.55 -5.15
C ALA A 52 -9.02 -4.59 -4.38
N ASP A 53 -8.34 -4.15 -3.33
CA ASP A 53 -7.72 -5.02 -2.35
C ASP A 53 -8.07 -4.54 -0.94
N LEU A 54 -8.33 -5.48 -0.05
CA LEU A 54 -8.45 -5.25 1.37
C LEU A 54 -7.65 -6.34 2.07
N SER A 55 -6.64 -5.97 2.85
CA SER A 55 -5.83 -6.93 3.58
C SER A 55 -5.48 -6.46 4.99
N ALA A 56 -5.25 -7.44 5.86
CA ALA A 56 -4.79 -7.26 7.22
C ALA A 56 -3.58 -8.19 7.44
N GLN A 57 -2.55 -7.66 8.07
CA GLN A 57 -1.33 -8.38 8.38
C GLN A 57 -0.99 -8.24 9.86
N TYR A 58 -0.61 -9.34 10.49
CA TYR A 58 -0.20 -9.42 11.88
C TYR A 58 1.24 -9.92 11.95
N MET A 59 2.08 -9.16 12.66
CA MET A 59 3.42 -9.56 13.05
C MET A 59 3.54 -9.50 14.58
N PRO A 60 3.89 -10.60 15.25
CA PRO A 60 4.01 -10.66 16.69
C PRO A 60 5.15 -9.76 17.20
N GLY A 61 5.07 -9.44 18.49
CA GLY A 61 6.06 -8.61 19.17
C GLY A 61 7.45 -9.24 19.16
N ALA A 62 8.40 -8.53 18.56
CA ALA A 62 9.81 -8.91 18.51
C ALA A 62 10.64 -7.91 19.32
N ALA A 63 11.71 -8.37 19.96
CA ALA A 63 12.64 -7.47 20.63
C ALA A 63 13.35 -6.60 19.58
N LEU A 64 13.41 -5.30 19.85
CA LEU A 64 14.28 -4.37 19.16
C LEU A 64 15.70 -4.56 19.72
N GLU A 65 16.71 -4.57 18.86
CA GLU A 65 18.10 -4.64 19.29
C GLU A 65 18.54 -3.27 19.81
N ASP A 66 18.39 -3.07 21.12
CA ASP A 66 18.77 -1.88 21.90
C ASP A 66 19.25 -2.41 23.29
N PRO A 67 20.20 -1.75 24.00
CA PRO A 67 20.52 -2.06 25.39
C PRO A 67 19.32 -2.21 26.35
N ARG A 68 18.10 -1.80 25.98
CA ARG A 68 16.85 -2.15 26.69
C ARG A 68 15.95 -3.06 25.84
N PRO A 69 15.35 -4.12 26.43
CA PRO A 69 14.54 -5.09 25.70
C PRO A 69 13.15 -4.55 25.36
N THR A 70 13.05 -3.52 24.52
CA THR A 70 11.76 -3.03 24.00
C THR A 70 11.22 -4.02 22.98
N ARG A 71 9.95 -4.41 23.07
CA ARG A 71 9.30 -5.30 22.07
C ARG A 71 8.29 -4.55 21.25
N ALA A 72 8.37 -4.66 19.92
CA ALA A 72 7.46 -4.00 18.99
C ALA A 72 6.64 -5.04 18.18
N GLN A 73 5.32 -4.99 18.36
CA GLN A 73 4.34 -5.71 17.55
C GLN A 73 3.78 -4.77 16.49
N VAL A 74 3.62 -5.24 15.25
CA VAL A 74 3.05 -4.44 14.15
C VAL A 74 1.86 -5.18 13.56
N THR A 75 0.75 -4.47 13.42
CA THR A 75 -0.42 -4.92 12.67
C THR A 75 -0.71 -3.92 11.57
N SER A 76 -0.76 -4.39 10.33
CA SER A 76 -0.97 -3.54 9.17
C SER A 76 -2.34 -3.78 8.55
N TYR A 77 -2.98 -2.74 8.06
CA TYR A 77 -4.23 -2.81 7.31
C TYR A 77 -4.08 -2.02 6.03
N GLU A 78 -4.40 -2.63 4.89
CA GLU A 78 -4.33 -1.99 3.58
C GLU A 78 -5.69 -2.08 2.90
N ALA A 79 -6.10 -0.98 2.27
CA ALA A 79 -7.24 -0.92 1.38
C ALA A 79 -6.84 -0.15 0.12
N SER A 80 -7.04 -0.75 -1.05
CA SER A 80 -6.78 -0.09 -2.33
C SER A 80 -7.92 -0.28 -3.31
N VAL A 81 -8.08 0.69 -4.21
CA VAL A 81 -9.05 0.65 -5.32
C VAL A 81 -8.39 1.23 -6.56
N ASN A 82 -8.56 0.57 -7.70
CA ASN A 82 -8.08 1.02 -9.01
C ASN A 82 -9.22 0.97 -10.03
N VAL A 83 -9.30 1.99 -10.89
CA VAL A 83 -10.34 2.09 -11.91
C VAL A 83 -9.71 2.22 -13.29
N PRO A 84 -9.62 1.12 -14.08
CA PRO A 84 -9.09 1.18 -15.43
C PRO A 84 -10.03 1.94 -16.38
N LEU A 85 -9.53 3.01 -16.98
CA LEU A 85 -10.23 3.84 -17.95
C LEU A 85 -9.54 3.69 -19.31
N PRO A 86 -10.16 3.01 -20.29
CA PRO A 86 -9.66 3.03 -21.66
C PRO A 86 -9.82 4.44 -22.24
N VAL A 87 -8.72 5.11 -22.54
CA VAL A 87 -8.69 6.45 -23.16
C VAL A 87 -8.56 6.34 -24.68
N GLY A 88 -8.02 5.22 -25.16
CA GLY A 88 -7.97 4.84 -26.56
C GLY A 88 -7.88 3.33 -26.72
N GLU A 89 -7.74 2.84 -27.95
CA GLU A 89 -7.67 1.40 -28.24
C GLU A 89 -6.44 0.71 -27.62
N LYS A 90 -5.38 1.47 -27.38
CA LYS A 90 -4.08 0.98 -26.90
C LYS A 90 -3.60 1.72 -25.65
N THR A 91 -4.48 2.49 -25.02
CA THR A 91 -4.09 3.44 -23.98
C THR A 91 -5.07 3.36 -22.82
N PHE A 92 -4.54 3.09 -21.64
CA PHE A 92 -5.31 3.00 -20.40
C PHE A 92 -4.78 4.01 -19.40
N LEU A 93 -5.72 4.65 -18.71
CA LEU A 93 -5.44 5.48 -17.55
C LEU A 93 -6.10 4.83 -16.35
N ILE A 94 -5.36 4.60 -15.28
CA ILE A 94 -5.81 3.83 -14.13
C ILE A 94 -5.60 4.69 -12.90
N PRO A 95 -6.54 5.62 -12.59
CA PRO A 95 -6.59 6.24 -11.29
C PRO A 95 -6.81 5.18 -10.21
N GLY A 96 -6.14 5.36 -9.08
CA GLY A 96 -6.30 4.53 -7.90
C GLY A 96 -6.08 5.30 -6.62
N ALA A 97 -6.55 4.74 -5.52
CA ALA A 97 -6.33 5.25 -4.17
C ALA A 97 -5.93 4.09 -3.27
N MET A 98 -5.02 4.34 -2.35
CA MET A 98 -4.57 3.39 -1.35
C MET A 98 -4.59 4.05 0.02
N TYR A 99 -5.07 3.31 1.01
CA TYR A 99 -4.97 3.67 2.41
C TYR A 99 -4.31 2.51 3.15
N HIS A 100 -3.32 2.84 3.96
CA HIS A 100 -2.54 1.89 4.75
C HIS A 100 -2.40 2.41 6.17
N VAL A 101 -2.49 1.50 7.13
CA VAL A 101 -2.34 1.78 8.57
C VAL A 101 -1.40 0.77 9.17
N GLU A 102 -0.41 1.25 9.92
CA GLU A 102 0.45 0.42 10.77
C GLU A 102 0.16 0.72 12.22
N ALA A 103 -0.57 -0.20 12.86
CA ALA A 103 -0.77 -0.17 14.30
C ALA A 103 0.45 -0.79 14.99
N VAL A 104 1.14 -0.01 15.80
CA VAL A 104 2.32 -0.45 16.55
C VAL A 104 1.97 -0.53 18.03
N SER A 105 2.36 -1.65 18.65
CA SER A 105 2.25 -1.82 20.09
C SER A 105 3.61 -2.13 20.66
N TYR A 106 4.00 -1.36 21.68
CA TYR A 106 5.25 -1.54 22.40
C TYR A 106 5.01 -2.18 23.76
N ALA A 107 5.88 -3.10 24.13
CA ALA A 107 6.09 -3.50 25.52
C ALA A 107 7.47 -3.04 25.97
N ASP A 108 7.57 -2.60 27.22
CA ASP A 108 8.83 -2.17 27.85
C ASP A 108 9.51 -0.95 27.19
N ALA A 109 8.75 -0.14 26.44
CA ALA A 109 9.25 1.09 25.83
C ALA A 109 9.35 2.25 26.83
N LEU A 110 10.14 3.26 26.46
CA LEU A 110 10.25 4.52 27.18
C LEU A 110 8.90 5.23 27.29
N PRO A 111 8.64 5.97 28.39
CA PRO A 111 7.41 6.74 28.56
C PRO A 111 7.20 7.69 27.36
N GLY A 112 6.05 7.57 26.68
CA GLY A 112 5.72 8.39 25.51
C GLY A 112 5.75 7.61 24.19
N PHE A 113 6.61 6.60 24.05
CA PHE A 113 6.67 5.77 22.83
C PHE A 113 5.45 4.83 22.71
N ASP A 114 4.85 4.46 23.84
CA ASP A 114 3.59 3.72 23.95
C ASP A 114 2.36 4.51 23.44
N GLN A 115 2.54 5.80 23.14
CA GLN A 115 1.49 6.69 22.66
C GLN A 115 1.43 6.73 21.12
N LEU A 116 2.53 6.40 20.44
CA LEU A 116 2.56 6.16 18.99
C LEU A 116 1.91 4.81 18.68
N ARG A 117 0.60 4.85 18.45
CA ARG A 117 -0.21 3.63 18.28
C ARG A 117 -0.49 3.28 16.84
N ALA A 118 -0.51 4.27 15.96
CA ALA A 118 -0.88 4.08 14.56
C ALA A 118 -0.17 5.09 13.66
N PHE A 119 0.41 4.59 12.58
CA PHE A 119 0.86 5.39 11.46
C PHE A 119 -0.07 5.19 10.28
N HIS A 120 -0.36 6.28 9.59
CA HIS A 120 -1.32 6.33 8.52
C HIS A 120 -0.64 6.73 7.23
N SER A 121 -1.16 6.20 6.13
CA SER A 121 -0.62 6.41 4.81
C SER A 121 -1.77 6.47 3.81
N VAL A 122 -1.94 7.59 3.11
CA VAL A 122 -2.88 7.74 1.99
C VAL A 122 -2.12 8.08 0.72
N ASP A 123 -2.36 7.35 -0.36
CA ASP A 123 -1.78 7.59 -1.68
C ASP A 123 -2.87 7.70 -2.74
N VAL A 124 -2.74 8.67 -3.64
CA VAL A 124 -3.59 8.79 -4.84
C VAL A 124 -2.70 8.59 -6.03
N SER A 125 -2.93 7.51 -6.77
CA SER A 125 -2.07 7.14 -7.90
C SER A 125 -2.76 7.25 -9.24
N VAL A 126 -1.98 7.51 -10.28
CA VAL A 126 -2.40 7.41 -11.66
C VAL A 126 -1.38 6.55 -12.39
N LEU A 127 -1.84 5.42 -12.92
CA LEU A 127 -1.05 4.55 -13.78
C LEU A 127 -1.50 4.73 -15.24
N PHE A 128 -0.58 5.17 -16.08
CA PHE A 128 -0.73 5.25 -17.52
C PHE A 128 -0.11 4.00 -18.15
N VAL A 129 -0.86 3.31 -19.01
CA VAL A 129 -0.40 2.15 -19.77
C VAL A 129 -0.62 2.40 -21.25
N GLN A 130 0.44 2.27 -22.04
CA GLN A 130 0.42 2.40 -23.50
C GLN A 130 0.92 1.11 -24.13
N LEU A 131 0.04 0.43 -24.86
CA LEU A 131 0.39 -0.68 -25.72
C LEU A 131 1.06 -0.13 -26.98
N LEU A 132 2.26 -0.62 -27.25
CA LEU A 132 3.12 -0.21 -28.36
C LEU A 132 3.16 -1.34 -29.42
N PRO A 133 3.55 -1.04 -30.66
CA PRO A 133 3.72 -2.06 -31.68
C PRO A 133 4.75 -3.13 -31.28
N ARG A 134 4.64 -4.33 -31.87
CA ARG A 134 5.56 -5.47 -31.63
C ARG A 134 5.57 -5.92 -30.16
N ASP A 135 4.38 -5.98 -29.57
CA ASP A 135 4.16 -6.56 -28.25
C ASP A 135 4.93 -5.89 -27.10
N TRP A 136 5.25 -4.61 -27.28
CA TRP A 136 5.81 -3.76 -26.23
C TRP A 136 4.68 -3.06 -25.47
N SER A 137 4.91 -2.77 -24.19
CA SER A 137 4.03 -1.91 -23.39
C SER A 137 4.86 -0.98 -22.51
N LEU A 138 4.44 0.28 -22.41
CA LEU A 138 4.99 1.30 -21.53
C LEU A 138 4.00 1.53 -20.39
N SER A 139 4.48 1.43 -19.15
CA SER A 139 3.73 1.73 -17.94
C SER A 139 4.42 2.85 -17.16
N LEU A 140 3.66 3.90 -16.81
CA LEU A 140 4.11 5.02 -16.00
C LEU A 140 3.14 5.23 -14.84
N ARG A 141 3.59 5.10 -13.60
CA ARG A 141 2.79 5.36 -12.40
C ARG A 141 3.39 6.50 -11.61
N VAL A 142 2.52 7.40 -11.14
CA VAL A 142 2.87 8.41 -10.14
C VAL A 142 1.84 8.32 -9.01
N ALA A 143 2.31 8.36 -7.77
CA ALA A 143 1.50 8.23 -6.57
C ALA A 143 1.95 9.26 -5.52
N PRO A 144 1.45 10.50 -5.58
CA PRO A 144 1.52 11.42 -4.44
C PRO A 144 0.71 10.89 -3.26
N GLY A 145 1.20 11.14 -2.06
CA GLY A 145 0.55 10.70 -0.83
C GLY A 145 1.01 11.48 0.40
N LEU A 146 0.39 11.14 1.53
CA LEU A 146 0.70 11.64 2.86
C LEU A 146 0.97 10.46 3.79
N ALA A 147 2.07 10.46 4.56
CA ALA A 147 2.33 9.48 5.62
C ALA A 147 2.76 10.12 6.94
N GLY A 148 2.19 9.64 8.05
CA GLY A 148 2.55 10.08 9.39
C GLY A 148 1.56 9.62 10.46
N ASP A 149 1.69 10.16 11.66
CA ASP A 149 0.73 9.98 12.77
C ASP A 149 -0.55 10.84 12.60
N PHE A 150 -0.53 11.84 11.71
CA PHE A 150 -1.61 12.78 11.44
C PHE A 150 -2.06 13.62 12.66
N GLU A 151 -1.21 13.78 13.66
CA GLU A 151 -1.43 14.71 14.78
C GLU A 151 -1.18 16.17 14.35
N GLY A 152 -0.37 16.37 13.31
CA GLY A 152 -0.12 17.66 12.66
C GLY A 152 0.07 17.51 11.15
N PHE A 153 -0.17 18.58 10.40
CA PHE A 153 -0.04 18.61 8.94
C PHE A 153 0.98 19.66 8.51
N ASP A 154 2.10 19.19 7.97
CA ASP A 154 3.13 20.00 7.33
C ASP A 154 3.69 19.28 6.09
N GLY A 155 4.73 19.86 5.48
CA GLY A 155 5.36 19.32 4.28
C GLY A 155 6.07 17.99 4.48
N GLY A 156 6.44 17.61 5.71
CA GLY A 156 7.15 16.35 5.99
C GLY A 156 6.27 15.11 5.87
N LEU A 157 4.94 15.27 5.89
CA LEU A 157 4.03 14.17 5.58
C LEU A 157 4.02 13.84 4.09
N ALA A 158 4.37 14.79 3.23
CA ALA A 158 4.23 14.66 1.79
C ALA A 158 5.25 13.67 1.22
N ARG A 159 4.76 12.73 0.42
CA ARG A 159 5.58 11.73 -0.26
C ARG A 159 5.11 11.52 -1.68
N ILE A 160 6.02 11.02 -2.50
CA ILE A 160 5.75 10.66 -3.88
C ILE A 160 6.43 9.35 -4.19
N SER A 161 5.69 8.43 -4.81
CA SER A 161 6.24 7.23 -5.43
C SER A 161 6.03 7.29 -6.94
N ALA A 162 7.00 6.79 -7.69
CA ALA A 162 6.96 6.76 -9.14
C ALA A 162 7.49 5.44 -9.70
N LEU A 163 6.95 5.00 -10.83
CA LEU A 163 7.40 3.82 -11.56
C LEU A 163 7.37 4.14 -13.05
N GLY A 164 8.48 3.85 -13.73
CA GLY A 164 8.53 3.72 -15.18
C GLY A 164 8.96 2.32 -15.54
N LEU A 165 8.14 1.60 -16.31
CA LEU A 165 8.39 0.22 -16.71
C LEU A 165 8.12 0.05 -18.19
N VAL A 166 9.06 -0.58 -18.90
CA VAL A 166 8.87 -1.04 -20.26
C VAL A 166 8.86 -2.56 -20.25
N THR A 167 7.90 -3.16 -20.93
CA THR A 167 7.70 -4.61 -20.99
C THR A 167 7.60 -5.08 -22.43
N HIS A 168 8.02 -6.31 -22.67
CA HIS A 168 7.94 -6.98 -23.96
C HIS A 168 7.38 -8.39 -23.76
N THR A 169 6.34 -8.72 -24.52
CA THR A 169 5.76 -10.06 -24.54
C THR A 169 6.56 -10.91 -25.52
N LEU A 170 7.42 -11.80 -25.00
CA LEU A 170 8.26 -12.68 -25.82
C LEU A 170 7.47 -13.85 -26.41
N SER A 171 6.42 -14.28 -25.71
CA SER A 171 5.50 -15.33 -26.12
C SER A 171 4.18 -15.19 -25.38
N GLU A 172 3.17 -15.98 -25.74
CA GLU A 172 1.90 -16.05 -25.02
C GLU A 172 2.07 -16.42 -23.53
N GLN A 173 3.22 -16.99 -23.15
CA GLN A 173 3.50 -17.47 -21.81
C GLN A 173 4.54 -16.64 -21.05
N LEU A 174 5.23 -15.69 -21.69
CA LEU A 174 6.37 -14.99 -21.08
C LEU A 174 6.37 -13.50 -21.42
N VAL A 175 6.29 -12.68 -20.38
CA VAL A 175 6.48 -11.24 -20.43
C VAL A 175 7.71 -10.89 -19.61
N LEU A 176 8.61 -10.09 -20.18
CA LEU A 176 9.76 -9.52 -19.48
C LEU A 176 9.65 -8.01 -19.47
N GLY A 177 10.21 -7.37 -18.45
CA GLY A 177 10.29 -5.93 -18.41
C GLY A 177 11.44 -5.41 -17.58
N GLY A 178 11.77 -4.15 -17.82
CA GLY A 178 12.80 -3.41 -17.12
C GLY A 178 12.39 -1.96 -16.98
N GLY A 179 12.89 -1.32 -15.92
CA GLY A 179 12.48 0.03 -15.59
C GLY A 179 13.20 0.60 -14.38
N ALA A 180 12.58 1.61 -13.80
CA ALA A 180 13.02 2.24 -12.56
C ALA A 180 11.81 2.53 -11.67
N LEU A 181 12.01 2.41 -10.37
CA LEU A 181 11.05 2.83 -9.36
C LEU A 181 11.71 3.84 -8.44
N ALA A 182 10.94 4.77 -7.91
CA ALA A 182 11.33 5.62 -6.80
C ALA A 182 10.26 5.50 -5.72
N SER A 183 10.63 5.05 -4.53
CA SER A 183 9.68 4.68 -3.48
C SER A 183 10.28 4.83 -2.09
N PHE A 184 9.40 4.95 -1.09
CA PHE A 184 9.69 4.90 0.35
C PHE A 184 9.58 3.48 0.93
N SER A 185 9.42 2.44 0.11
CA SER A 185 9.28 1.04 0.56
C SER A 185 10.45 0.52 1.39
N PHE A 186 11.59 1.20 1.35
CA PHE A 186 12.76 0.87 2.15
C PHE A 186 12.90 1.78 3.37
N GLY A 187 11.91 2.59 3.69
CA GLY A 187 11.92 3.56 4.80
C GLY A 187 12.59 4.89 4.47
N THR A 188 13.20 5.02 3.29
CA THR A 188 13.72 6.28 2.73
C THR A 188 13.43 6.34 1.24
N PHE A 189 13.44 7.53 0.64
CA PHE A 189 13.19 7.71 -0.78
C PHE A 189 14.37 7.23 -1.63
N LEU A 190 14.22 6.08 -2.28
CA LEU A 190 15.29 5.48 -3.08
C LEU A 190 14.88 5.26 -4.54
N PRO A 191 15.64 5.79 -5.51
CA PRO A 191 15.54 5.37 -6.89
C PRO A 191 16.24 4.02 -7.07
N LEU A 192 15.52 3.03 -7.59
CA LEU A 192 15.99 1.65 -7.75
C LEU A 192 15.70 1.14 -9.16
N PRO A 193 16.57 0.29 -9.72
CA PRO A 193 16.25 -0.43 -10.94
C PRO A 193 15.07 -1.37 -10.67
N ALA A 194 14.17 -1.45 -11.64
CA ALA A 194 13.03 -2.36 -11.60
C ALA A 194 13.17 -3.43 -12.69
N ALA A 195 12.84 -4.67 -12.33
CA ALA A 195 12.78 -5.78 -13.27
C ALA A 195 11.42 -6.48 -13.13
N TYR A 196 10.86 -6.90 -14.26
CA TYR A 196 9.58 -7.59 -14.31
C TYR A 196 9.68 -8.90 -15.08
N VAL A 197 9.04 -9.93 -14.56
CA VAL A 197 8.81 -11.19 -15.26
C VAL A 197 7.43 -11.72 -14.89
N ASP A 198 6.66 -12.11 -15.91
CA ASP A 198 5.47 -12.93 -15.77
C ASP A 198 5.62 -14.14 -16.68
N TRP A 199 5.68 -15.32 -16.09
CA TRP A 199 5.91 -16.58 -16.80
C TRP A 199 4.85 -17.62 -16.40
N THR A 200 4.09 -18.07 -17.39
CA THR A 200 3.06 -19.10 -17.25
C THR A 200 3.43 -20.33 -18.09
N PRO A 201 4.42 -21.14 -17.65
CA PRO A 201 4.90 -22.30 -18.42
C PRO A 201 3.80 -23.35 -18.66
N THR A 202 2.82 -23.40 -17.75
CA THR A 202 1.63 -24.26 -17.90
C THR A 202 0.40 -23.48 -17.44
N PRO A 203 -0.82 -23.90 -17.83
CA PRO A 203 -2.05 -23.28 -17.33
C PRO A 203 -2.21 -23.34 -15.80
N TYR A 204 -1.47 -24.23 -15.13
CA TYR A 204 -1.57 -24.46 -13.69
C TYR A 204 -0.46 -23.78 -12.89
N LEU A 205 0.58 -23.24 -13.53
CA LEU A 205 1.73 -22.65 -12.85
C LEU A 205 1.98 -21.24 -13.39
N ARG A 206 2.01 -20.26 -12.49
CA ARG A 206 2.36 -18.87 -12.79
C ARG A 206 3.48 -18.40 -11.87
N LEU A 207 4.51 -17.83 -12.47
CA LEU A 207 5.64 -17.22 -11.79
C LEU A 207 5.62 -15.74 -12.14
N GLU A 208 5.51 -14.89 -11.14
CA GLU A 208 5.44 -13.44 -11.35
C GLU A 208 6.38 -12.75 -10.37
N ALA A 209 7.30 -11.94 -10.87
CA ALA A 209 8.18 -11.13 -10.04
C ALA A 209 8.30 -9.72 -10.58
N PHE A 210 8.20 -8.76 -9.67
CA PHE A 210 8.46 -7.34 -9.90
C PHE A 210 9.50 -6.91 -8.87
N LEU A 211 10.78 -6.96 -9.22
CA LEU A 211 11.88 -6.72 -8.29
C LEU A 211 12.22 -5.22 -8.20
N PRO A 212 12.57 -4.73 -7.00
CA PRO A 212 12.66 -5.46 -5.73
C PRO A 212 11.33 -5.68 -4.99
N GLY A 213 10.19 -5.17 -5.49
CA GLY A 213 8.90 -5.17 -4.78
C GLY A 213 8.37 -6.54 -4.34
N PHE A 214 8.23 -7.52 -5.23
CA PHE A 214 7.72 -8.86 -4.89
C PHE A 214 8.15 -9.96 -5.86
N ALA A 215 8.03 -11.20 -5.41
CA ALA A 215 8.11 -12.41 -6.22
C ALA A 215 7.06 -13.43 -5.76
N THR A 216 6.39 -14.09 -6.71
CA THR A 216 5.36 -15.09 -6.44
C THR A 216 5.48 -16.29 -7.36
N ALA A 217 5.17 -17.46 -6.82
CA ALA A 217 4.99 -18.69 -7.58
C ALA A 217 3.65 -19.30 -7.19
N LYS A 218 2.70 -19.38 -8.12
CA LYS A 218 1.32 -19.83 -7.85
C LYS A 218 0.99 -21.07 -8.66
N LEU A 219 0.45 -22.06 -7.98
CA LEU A 219 -0.12 -23.29 -8.52
C LEU A 219 -1.65 -23.21 -8.43
N LEU A 220 -2.33 -23.32 -9.57
CA LEU A 220 -3.78 -23.45 -9.64
C LEU A 220 -4.15 -24.93 -9.55
N PHE A 221 -4.74 -25.33 -8.44
CA PHE A 221 -5.28 -26.69 -8.27
C PHE A 221 -6.63 -26.87 -8.97
N SER A 222 -7.40 -25.78 -9.05
CA SER A 222 -8.66 -25.70 -9.75
C SER A 222 -8.89 -24.26 -10.21
N ASP A 223 -10.01 -24.01 -10.89
CA ASP A 223 -10.48 -22.66 -11.13
C ASP A 223 -10.73 -21.88 -9.83
N ARG A 224 -10.95 -22.54 -8.70
CA ARG A 224 -11.31 -21.89 -7.43
C ARG A 224 -10.21 -21.86 -6.38
N VAL A 225 -9.14 -22.63 -6.52
CA VAL A 225 -8.12 -22.77 -5.47
C VAL A 225 -6.73 -22.58 -6.05
N GLU A 226 -5.99 -21.64 -5.48
CA GLU A 226 -4.58 -21.41 -5.75
C GLU A 226 -3.75 -21.59 -4.48
N LEU A 227 -2.58 -22.21 -4.62
CA LEU A 227 -1.56 -22.29 -3.57
C LEU A 227 -0.29 -21.70 -4.15
N GLY A 228 0.44 -20.92 -3.37
CA GLY A 228 1.65 -20.33 -3.87
C GLY A 228 2.67 -20.00 -2.81
N LEU A 229 3.84 -19.60 -3.27
CA LEU A 229 4.87 -18.95 -2.49
C LEU A 229 4.85 -17.47 -2.84
N ARG A 230 5.06 -16.61 -1.85
CA ARG A 230 5.17 -15.18 -2.03
C ARG A 230 6.28 -14.64 -1.15
N ALA A 231 7.13 -13.82 -1.76
CA ALA A 231 8.02 -12.90 -1.07
C ALA A 231 7.65 -11.47 -1.47
N ASP A 232 7.58 -10.57 -0.51
CA ASP A 232 7.31 -9.15 -0.77
C ASP A 232 8.11 -8.24 0.17
N LEU A 233 8.47 -7.08 -0.38
CA LEU A 233 9.03 -5.95 0.35
C LEU A 233 7.94 -4.89 0.54
N ALA A 234 7.77 -4.45 1.78
CA ALA A 234 6.87 -3.38 2.14
C ALA A 234 7.56 -2.43 3.12
N GLY A 235 7.10 -1.19 3.19
CA GLY A 235 7.68 -0.19 4.07
C GLY A 235 7.22 1.22 3.71
N ASN A 236 7.56 2.16 4.58
CA ASN A 236 7.27 3.58 4.40
C ASN A 236 8.14 4.44 5.32
N ALA A 237 8.14 5.74 5.08
CA ALA A 237 8.58 6.75 6.06
C ALA A 237 7.35 7.49 6.58
N TYR A 238 7.20 7.53 7.91
CA TYR A 238 6.07 8.16 8.58
C TYR A 238 6.52 9.37 9.38
N ALA A 239 6.05 10.57 9.01
CA ALA A 239 6.29 11.77 9.78
C ALA A 239 5.67 11.65 11.19
N VAL A 240 6.44 12.03 12.21
CA VAL A 240 6.01 12.07 13.61
C VAL A 240 5.77 13.52 13.99
N ARG A 241 4.52 13.86 14.31
CA ARG A 241 4.07 15.22 14.67
C ARG A 241 3.43 15.29 16.04
N ASP A 242 3.28 14.17 16.71
CA ASP A 242 2.97 14.13 18.13
C ASP A 242 4.05 14.88 18.92
N ALA A 243 3.68 16.02 19.51
CA ALA A 243 4.59 16.87 20.29
C ALA A 243 5.21 16.14 21.50
N ARG A 244 4.60 15.04 21.96
CA ARG A 244 5.11 14.21 23.05
C ARG A 244 6.30 13.36 22.61
N VAL A 245 6.50 13.15 21.32
CA VAL A 245 7.60 12.37 20.75
C VAL A 245 8.56 13.24 19.95
N ALA A 246 8.04 14.03 19.00
CA ALA A 246 8.84 14.85 18.08
C ALA A 246 9.79 15.84 18.79
N GLY A 247 9.46 16.28 20.02
CA GLY A 247 10.28 17.19 20.81
C GLY A 247 10.90 16.61 22.08
N ALA A 248 10.64 15.34 22.40
CA ALA A 248 11.02 14.75 23.68
C ALA A 248 12.25 13.83 23.60
N TRP A 249 12.55 13.28 22.42
CA TRP A 249 13.52 12.21 22.28
C TRP A 249 14.29 12.32 20.96
N PRO A 250 15.62 12.08 20.96
CA PRO A 250 16.61 12.18 22.05
C PRO A 250 17.03 13.64 22.34
N CYS A 251 16.32 14.63 21.80
CA CYS A 251 16.80 16.01 21.73
C CYS A 251 16.44 16.90 22.93
N ALA A 252 15.62 16.41 23.88
CA ALA A 252 15.39 17.13 25.12
C ALA A 252 16.68 17.17 25.94
N ALA A 253 17.05 18.35 26.47
CA ALA A 253 18.15 18.46 27.42
C ALA A 253 17.90 17.49 28.58
N GLN A 254 18.84 16.59 28.87
CA GLN A 254 18.73 15.76 30.07
C GLN A 254 18.67 16.67 31.31
N PRO A 255 17.81 16.36 32.30
CA PRO A 255 17.73 17.15 33.53
C PRO A 255 19.11 17.26 34.17
N ALA A 256 19.52 18.47 34.54
CA ALA A 256 20.84 18.77 35.12
C ALA A 256 21.11 18.06 36.48
N ASP A 257 20.12 17.35 37.02
CA ASP A 257 20.13 16.70 38.32
C ASP A 257 20.71 15.27 38.30
N ASP A 258 21.05 14.71 37.13
CA ASP A 258 21.84 13.48 37.06
C ASP A 258 23.35 13.80 37.05
N PRO A 259 24.09 13.48 38.13
CA PRO A 259 25.52 13.77 38.21
C PRO A 259 26.38 12.93 37.25
N ALA A 260 25.81 11.93 36.58
CA ALA A 260 26.49 11.14 35.55
C ALA A 260 26.44 11.75 34.14
N THR A 261 25.61 12.78 33.92
CA THR A 261 25.42 13.40 32.60
C THR A 261 26.56 14.34 32.26
N GLU A 262 27.27 14.06 31.17
CA GLU A 262 28.36 14.90 30.68
C GLU A 262 27.85 16.30 30.27
N PRO A 263 28.67 17.37 30.36
CA PRO A 263 28.24 18.73 30.03
C PRO A 263 27.63 18.87 28.63
N ASP A 264 28.10 18.07 27.68
CA ASP A 264 27.65 18.06 26.27
C ASP A 264 26.29 17.37 26.05
N GLU A 265 25.79 16.61 27.04
CA GLU A 265 24.47 15.95 27.05
C GLU A 265 23.37 16.84 27.66
N ARG A 266 23.74 17.99 28.23
CA ARG A 266 22.83 18.97 28.85
C ARG A 266 22.27 20.01 27.88
N VAL A 267 22.74 20.00 26.63
CA VAL A 267 22.30 20.94 25.59
C VAL A 267 21.33 20.21 24.67
N ALA A 268 20.14 20.79 24.48
CA ALA A 268 19.18 20.29 23.50
C ALA A 268 19.84 20.28 22.10
N ARG A 269 19.69 19.17 21.37
CA ARG A 269 20.24 18.97 20.03
C ARG A 269 19.09 18.81 19.04
N PRO A 270 18.51 19.92 18.52
CA PRO A 270 17.37 19.87 17.61
C PRO A 270 17.62 19.00 16.38
N GLU A 271 18.87 18.96 15.90
CA GLU A 271 19.33 18.13 14.80
C GLU A 271 19.28 16.62 15.08
N ARG A 272 19.06 16.22 16.34
CA ARG A 272 18.87 14.83 16.73
C ARG A 272 17.43 14.47 17.05
N CYS A 273 16.47 15.40 16.97
CA CYS A 273 15.08 15.09 17.25
C CYS A 273 14.52 14.07 16.24
N VAL A 274 13.66 13.17 16.72
CA VAL A 274 12.86 12.32 15.83
C VAL A 274 11.96 13.21 14.97
N ASP A 275 12.13 13.12 13.65
CA ASP A 275 11.24 13.74 12.68
C ASP A 275 10.32 12.71 12.04
N HIS A 276 10.85 11.54 11.70
CA HIS A 276 10.08 10.47 11.07
C HIS A 276 10.56 9.09 11.49
N ILE A 277 9.72 8.10 11.21
CA ILE A 277 10.02 6.69 11.45
C ILE A 277 10.05 5.96 10.12
N ALA A 278 11.19 5.35 9.84
CA ALA A 278 11.41 4.48 8.70
C ALA A 278 11.04 3.04 9.09
N TYR A 279 10.04 2.49 8.41
CA TYR A 279 9.68 1.08 8.54
C TYR A 279 9.90 0.35 7.22
N SER A 280 10.52 -0.83 7.30
CA SER A 280 10.75 -1.70 6.14
C SER A 280 10.63 -3.15 6.57
N VAL A 281 10.07 -4.00 5.73
CA VAL A 281 9.94 -5.42 5.99
C VAL A 281 10.03 -6.22 4.70
N ALA A 282 10.80 -7.29 4.74
CA ALA A 282 10.81 -8.36 3.76
C ALA A 282 10.10 -9.56 4.35
N THR A 283 9.09 -10.09 3.67
CA THR A 283 8.39 -11.29 4.09
C THR A 283 8.51 -12.38 3.06
N ALA A 284 8.49 -13.64 3.49
CA ALA A 284 8.36 -14.79 2.61
C ALA A 284 7.46 -15.86 3.24
N GLY A 285 6.53 -16.42 2.48
CA GLY A 285 5.57 -17.37 3.00
C GLY A 285 4.76 -18.11 1.96
N VAL A 286 3.92 -19.01 2.47
CA VAL A 286 2.94 -19.76 1.69
C VAL A 286 1.64 -18.96 1.63
N THR A 287 1.03 -18.91 0.46
CA THR A 287 -0.24 -18.25 0.16
C THR A 287 -1.27 -19.29 -0.26
N LEU A 288 -2.48 -19.20 0.28
CA LEU A 288 -3.66 -19.93 -0.16
C LEU A 288 -4.69 -18.91 -0.64
N GLY A 289 -5.17 -19.07 -1.86
CA GLY A 289 -6.25 -18.27 -2.43
C GLY A 289 -7.46 -19.14 -2.75
N VAL A 290 -8.64 -18.67 -2.38
CA VAL A 290 -9.92 -19.29 -2.71
C VAL A 290 -10.81 -18.27 -3.42
N ARG A 291 -11.29 -18.62 -4.62
CA ARG A 291 -12.24 -17.81 -5.36
C ARG A 291 -13.60 -17.90 -4.68
N ALA A 292 -14.06 -16.78 -4.11
CA ALA A 292 -15.36 -16.71 -3.45
C ALA A 292 -16.48 -16.69 -4.50
N PHE A 293 -16.42 -15.76 -5.45
CA PHE A 293 -17.36 -15.63 -6.57
C PHE A 293 -16.76 -14.73 -7.66
N GLY A 294 -17.12 -14.98 -8.93
CA GLY A 294 -16.64 -14.18 -10.06
C GLY A 294 -15.11 -14.08 -10.08
N THR A 295 -14.58 -12.86 -9.96
CA THR A 295 -13.14 -12.57 -9.86
C THR A 295 -12.70 -12.11 -8.46
N VAL A 296 -13.53 -12.33 -7.45
CA VAL A 296 -13.22 -12.04 -6.04
C VAL A 296 -12.54 -13.25 -5.40
N TRP A 297 -11.37 -13.02 -4.82
CA TRP A 297 -10.54 -14.01 -4.16
C TRP A 297 -10.35 -13.66 -2.70
N LEU A 298 -10.47 -14.66 -1.83
CA LEU A 298 -10.03 -14.60 -0.44
C LEU A 298 -8.63 -15.19 -0.37
N THR A 299 -7.72 -14.50 0.29
CA THR A 299 -6.32 -14.93 0.42
C THR A 299 -5.93 -15.05 1.88
N ALA A 300 -5.10 -16.04 2.17
CA ALA A 300 -4.42 -16.20 3.45
C ALA A 300 -2.95 -16.52 3.17
N GLN A 301 -2.06 -15.89 3.92
CA GLN A 301 -0.61 -16.04 3.81
C GLN A 301 -0.04 -16.24 5.21
N ALA A 302 0.86 -17.20 5.34
CA ALA A 302 1.62 -17.42 6.56
C ALA A 302 3.08 -17.66 6.20
N GLY A 303 3.99 -17.10 6.98
CA GLY A 303 5.41 -17.21 6.71
C GLY A 303 6.26 -16.47 7.74
N HIS A 304 7.41 -16.03 7.29
CA HIS A 304 8.49 -15.46 8.09
C HIS A 304 8.92 -14.09 7.56
N THR A 305 9.34 -13.20 8.46
CA THR A 305 10.03 -11.96 8.08
C THR A 305 11.50 -12.27 7.82
N LEU A 306 11.97 -12.06 6.61
CA LEU A 306 13.39 -12.25 6.26
C LEU A 306 14.25 -11.07 6.73
N PHE A 307 13.64 -9.90 6.80
CA PHE A 307 14.25 -8.66 7.23
C PHE A 307 13.13 -7.78 7.76
N ARG A 308 13.40 -7.04 8.84
CA ARG A 308 12.48 -6.02 9.33
C ARG A 308 13.30 -4.92 9.97
N ARG A 309 12.97 -3.68 9.65
CA ARG A 309 13.64 -2.46 10.10
C ARG A 309 12.58 -1.52 10.63
N PHE A 310 12.85 -0.96 11.80
CA PHE A 310 12.03 0.07 12.41
C PHE A 310 13.00 1.07 13.03
N GLU A 311 13.16 2.23 12.40
CA GLU A 311 14.22 3.20 12.72
C GLU A 311 13.62 4.59 12.90
N PRO A 312 13.79 5.20 14.07
CA PRO A 312 13.59 6.63 14.26
C PRO A 312 14.71 7.41 13.55
N MET A 313 14.33 8.43 12.80
CA MET A 313 15.24 9.24 11.99
C MET A 313 15.03 10.73 12.26
N ASN A 314 16.10 11.51 12.14
CA ASN A 314 16.03 12.97 12.21
C ASN A 314 15.59 13.57 10.86
N ALA A 315 15.50 14.91 10.78
CA ALA A 315 15.11 15.62 9.57
C ALA A 315 16.12 15.52 8.41
N ASP A 316 17.33 15.04 8.69
CA ASP A 316 18.42 14.87 7.71
C ASP A 316 18.53 13.41 7.22
N ASP A 317 17.55 12.54 7.53
CA ASP A 317 17.54 11.10 7.27
C ASP A 317 18.69 10.33 7.98
N ASP A 318 19.26 10.89 9.04
CA ASP A 318 20.21 10.18 9.89
C ASP A 318 19.45 9.35 10.93
N GLY A 319 19.81 8.06 11.01
CA GLY A 319 19.32 7.18 12.06
C GLY A 319 19.79 7.67 13.43
N ILE A 320 18.87 7.70 14.40
CA ILE A 320 19.21 8.10 15.76
C ILE A 320 20.05 6.98 16.41
N PRO A 321 21.26 7.27 16.94
CA PRO A 321 22.17 6.26 17.47
C PRO A 321 21.53 5.43 18.59
N GLY A 322 21.62 4.10 18.48
CA GLY A 322 21.07 3.15 19.45
C GLY A 322 19.72 2.54 19.08
N GLU A 323 19.08 3.01 17.99
CA GLU A 323 17.67 2.69 17.71
C GLU A 323 17.40 2.05 16.34
N GLY A 324 18.46 1.70 15.61
CA GLY A 324 18.36 1.05 14.32
C GLY A 324 19.02 -0.30 14.30
N GLN A 325 18.22 -1.37 14.22
CA GLN A 325 18.74 -2.70 13.89
C GLN A 325 17.66 -3.71 13.49
N SER A 326 18.08 -4.68 12.68
CA SER A 326 17.24 -5.71 12.08
C SER A 326 16.47 -6.50 13.13
N ILE A 327 15.15 -6.46 13.05
CA ILE A 327 14.29 -7.25 13.91
C ILE A 327 14.38 -8.72 13.45
N PRO A 328 14.50 -9.68 14.39
CA PRO A 328 14.68 -11.10 14.08
C PRO A 328 13.54 -11.66 13.24
N ASP A 329 13.83 -12.81 12.62
CA ASP A 329 12.83 -13.61 11.92
C ASP A 329 11.64 -13.92 12.84
N VAL A 330 10.49 -13.33 12.52
CA VAL A 330 9.21 -13.59 13.18
C VAL A 330 8.21 -14.14 12.19
N LEU A 331 7.34 -15.01 12.71
CA LEU A 331 6.16 -15.44 11.99
C LEU A 331 5.29 -14.24 11.62
N PHE A 332 4.67 -14.26 10.46
CA PHE A 332 3.61 -13.31 10.12
C PHE A 332 2.41 -14.03 9.53
N PHE A 333 1.26 -13.38 9.65
CA PHE A 333 0.02 -13.82 9.03
C PHE A 333 -0.59 -12.65 8.26
N ARG A 334 -1.01 -12.87 7.02
CA ARG A 334 -1.75 -11.89 6.23
C ARG A 334 -3.02 -12.55 5.69
N ALA A 335 -4.14 -11.86 5.74
CA ALA A 335 -5.38 -12.31 5.13
C ALA A 335 -6.03 -11.15 4.39
N GLY A 336 -6.75 -11.43 3.31
CA GLY A 336 -7.37 -10.38 2.53
C GLY A 336 -8.44 -10.85 1.56
N ALA A 337 -9.07 -9.88 0.92
CA ALA A 337 -10.01 -10.04 -0.17
C ALA A 337 -9.57 -9.15 -1.33
N THR A 338 -9.39 -9.76 -2.49
CA THR A 338 -8.90 -9.09 -3.70
C THR A 338 -9.93 -9.25 -4.81
N TRP A 339 -10.37 -8.14 -5.40
CA TRP A 339 -11.17 -8.13 -6.60
C TRP A 339 -10.26 -7.99 -7.82
N ARG A 340 -10.02 -9.12 -8.49
CA ARG A 340 -9.12 -9.17 -9.64
C ARG A 340 -9.84 -8.76 -10.91
N ILE A 341 -9.05 -8.28 -11.85
CA ILE A 341 -9.50 -8.08 -13.22
C ILE A 341 -9.65 -9.45 -13.89
N PRO A 342 -10.80 -9.75 -14.56
CA PRO A 342 -10.95 -10.98 -15.31
C PRO A 342 -9.88 -11.07 -16.40
N LYS A 343 -9.09 -12.15 -16.39
CA LYS A 343 -8.20 -12.50 -17.50
C LYS A 343 -9.00 -13.41 -18.43
N SER A 344 -9.31 -12.93 -19.64
CA SER A 344 -10.06 -13.66 -20.67
C SER A 344 -9.19 -14.62 -21.46
#